data_AF-A0A510DYK2-F1
#
_entry.id   AF-A0A510DYK2-F1
#
_cell.length_a   1.000
_cell.length_b   1.000
_cell.length_c   1.000
_cell.angle_alpha   90.00
_cell.angle_beta   90.00
_cell.angle_gamma   90.00
#
_symmetry.space_group_name_H-M   'P 1'
#
loop_
_entity.id
_entity.type
_entity.pdbx_description
1 polymer ?
#
loop_
_entity_poly.entity_id
_entity_poly.type
_entity_poly.pdbx_seq_one_letter_code
_entity_poly.pdbx_strand_id
1 'polypeptide(L)'
;MALIDIDKLTNEQKIRLFTYATEEKGITYEQLGISKASGWRYKKGLREIPKEVIEKVLQFLAPDEIARIIYGKKIEKADINDLLKVINTAVEDPQFRSLLFMMLNRFLGEYVRQNTNSYVVTEEDLKLFEKILEQKSKATRDERLRHIKYAMRDLGFSLSPESLKEYILELMTEEGPNVARHRANTLKLFIKEVVASRNPILGQILYNSFRVPKVDYKYSPPPLSLEILKNIFQLIGHLGAKTFFLILAETGLRVGEVYSLSVEQVDLENGIIKLMKNSATKRAYISFLHKETCEGAAAFTFPNNPLP
;
A
#
# COMPACT_ATOMS: atom_id res chain seq x y z
N MET A 1 -19.80 15.39 34.42
CA MET A 1 -18.98 16.60 34.60
C MET A 1 -19.06 17.41 33.32
N ALA A 2 -19.50 18.66 33.39
CA ALA A 2 -19.86 19.46 32.22
C ALA A 2 -18.64 19.69 31.30
N LEU A 3 -18.77 19.31 30.02
CA LEU A 3 -17.72 19.46 29.01
C LEU A 3 -17.38 20.93 28.69
N ILE A 4 -18.20 21.89 29.12
CA ILE A 4 -18.11 23.32 28.78
C ILE A 4 -18.44 24.15 30.03
N ASP A 5 -17.70 25.24 30.21
CA ASP A 5 -17.95 26.27 31.21
C ASP A 5 -19.13 27.15 30.77
N ILE A 6 -20.30 26.94 31.37
CA ILE A 6 -21.58 27.59 30.99
C ILE A 6 -21.53 29.10 31.24
N ASP A 7 -20.69 29.55 32.18
CA ASP A 7 -20.56 30.96 32.52
C ASP A 7 -19.82 31.73 31.42
N LYS A 8 -19.13 31.04 30.50
CA LYS A 8 -18.46 31.61 29.32
C LYS A 8 -19.34 31.63 28.06
N LEU A 9 -20.54 31.06 28.09
CA LEU A 9 -21.45 31.07 26.95
C LEU A 9 -22.16 32.42 26.83
N THR A 10 -22.08 33.02 25.64
CA THR A 10 -22.90 34.19 25.30
C THR A 10 -24.39 33.84 25.34
N ASN A 11 -25.25 34.83 25.61
CA ASN A 11 -26.70 34.61 25.63
C ASN A 11 -27.21 34.08 24.27
N GLU A 12 -26.60 34.52 23.17
CA GLU A 12 -26.92 34.01 21.83
C GLU A 12 -26.59 32.52 21.66
N GLN A 13 -25.41 32.07 22.15
CA GLN A 13 -25.04 30.65 22.15
C GLN A 13 -25.99 29.81 23.02
N LYS A 14 -26.38 30.34 24.18
CA LYS A 14 -27.37 29.70 25.07
C LYS A 14 -28.73 29.52 24.35
N ILE A 15 -29.18 30.54 23.63
CA ILE A 15 -30.43 30.50 22.85
C ILE A 15 -30.33 29.49 21.70
N ARG A 16 -29.19 29.43 20.97
CA ARG A 16 -28.99 28.45 19.89
C ARG A 16 -29.02 27.01 20.41
N LEU A 17 -28.34 26.73 21.52
CA LEU A 17 -28.37 25.41 22.16
C LEU A 17 -29.79 25.03 22.61
N PHE A 18 -30.48 25.94 23.27
CA PHE A 18 -31.86 25.73 23.73
C PHE A 18 -32.84 25.51 22.57
N THR A 19 -32.66 26.24 21.46
CA THR A 19 -33.51 26.13 20.28
C THR A 19 -33.29 24.79 19.58
N TYR A 20 -32.04 24.39 19.35
CA TYR A 20 -31.72 23.08 18.78
C TYR A 20 -32.28 21.92 19.61
N ALA A 21 -32.13 21.98 20.93
CA ALA A 21 -32.65 20.98 21.85
C ALA A 21 -34.19 20.84 21.77
N THR A 22 -34.92 21.95 21.66
CA THR A 22 -36.39 21.93 21.70
C THR A 22 -37.05 21.77 20.33
N GLU A 23 -36.41 22.22 19.25
CA GLU A 23 -36.99 22.19 17.89
C GLU A 23 -36.46 21.04 17.05
N GLU A 24 -35.15 20.77 17.07
CA GLU A 24 -34.57 19.70 16.24
C GLU A 24 -34.58 18.35 16.97
N LYS A 25 -34.25 18.34 18.28
CA LYS A 25 -34.27 17.10 19.10
C LYS A 25 -35.64 16.79 19.72
N GLY A 26 -36.57 17.74 19.66
CA GLY A 26 -37.93 17.56 20.19
C GLY A 26 -38.02 17.41 21.71
N ILE A 27 -37.04 17.92 22.47
CA ILE A 27 -37.04 17.84 23.94
C ILE A 27 -38.13 18.76 24.49
N THR A 28 -38.98 18.21 25.36
CA THR A 28 -40.12 18.95 25.91
C THR A 28 -39.68 19.92 27.01
N TYR A 29 -40.44 21.00 27.19
CA TYR A 29 -40.17 21.98 28.24
C TYR A 29 -40.26 21.39 29.66
N GLU A 30 -41.10 20.36 29.84
CA GLU A 30 -41.22 19.61 31.10
C GLU A 30 -39.92 18.86 31.44
N GLN A 31 -39.27 18.24 30.44
CA GLN A 31 -37.97 17.57 30.61
C GLN A 31 -36.86 18.56 31.02
N LEU A 32 -37.00 19.83 30.62
CA LEU A 32 -36.09 20.91 31.03
C LEU A 32 -36.51 21.57 32.36
N GLY A 33 -37.64 21.17 32.94
CA GLY A 33 -38.19 21.71 34.20
C GLY A 33 -38.70 23.15 34.08
N ILE A 34 -39.21 23.55 32.91
CA ILE A 34 -39.68 24.91 32.64
C ILE A 34 -41.08 24.90 32.01
N SER A 35 -41.82 26.01 32.17
CA SER A 35 -43.13 26.18 31.53
C SER A 35 -42.99 26.57 30.05
N LYS A 36 -44.03 26.29 29.26
CA LYS A 36 -44.14 26.72 27.84
C LYS A 36 -43.91 28.23 27.67
N ALA A 37 -44.46 29.03 28.57
CA ALA A 37 -44.30 30.49 28.55
C ALA A 37 -42.84 30.92 28.78
N SER A 38 -42.13 30.28 29.71
CA SER A 38 -40.70 30.54 29.94
C SER A 38 -39.86 30.12 28.75
N GLY A 39 -40.12 28.95 28.17
CA GLY A 39 -39.43 28.48 26.97
C GLY A 39 -39.58 29.41 25.77
N TRP A 40 -40.78 29.98 25.56
CA TRP A 40 -41.02 30.98 24.53
C TRP A 40 -40.22 32.27 24.76
N ARG A 41 -40.17 32.78 26.00
CA ARG A 41 -39.40 33.98 26.36
C ARG A 41 -37.90 33.78 26.14
N TYR A 42 -37.38 32.59 26.44
CA TYR A 42 -35.99 32.22 26.20
C TYR A 42 -35.65 32.20 24.70
N LYS A 43 -36.49 31.56 23.87
CA LYS A 43 -36.29 31.53 22.40
C LYS A 43 -36.27 32.94 21.78
N LYS A 44 -37.11 33.83 22.29
CA LYS A 44 -37.18 35.22 21.82
C LYS A 44 -36.11 36.13 22.41
N GLY A 45 -35.22 35.62 23.28
CA GLY A 45 -34.20 36.42 23.96
C GLY A 45 -34.75 37.47 24.92
N LEU A 46 -36.04 37.38 25.28
CA LEU A 46 -36.73 38.32 26.19
C LEU A 46 -36.35 38.09 27.65
N ARG A 47 -35.73 36.94 27.96
CA ARG A 47 -35.21 36.59 29.27
C ARG A 47 -33.96 35.73 29.10
N GLU A 48 -32.96 35.95 29.94
CA GLU A 48 -31.78 35.08 29.97
C GLU A 48 -32.14 33.66 30.43
N ILE A 49 -31.46 32.68 29.85
CA ILE A 49 -31.67 31.28 30.18
C ILE A 49 -30.87 30.94 31.45
N PRO A 50 -31.52 30.51 32.54
CA PRO A 50 -30.83 30.13 33.76
C PRO A 50 -29.82 29.00 33.53
N LYS A 51 -28.73 29.01 34.29
CA LYS A 51 -27.65 28.01 34.20
C LYS A 51 -28.17 26.58 34.32
N GLU A 52 -29.05 26.33 35.28
CA GLU A 52 -29.69 25.03 35.53
C GLU A 52 -30.44 24.48 34.31
N VAL A 53 -31.04 25.37 33.50
CA VAL A 53 -31.76 24.97 32.28
C VAL A 53 -30.76 24.59 31.18
N ILE A 54 -29.66 25.34 31.04
CA ILE A 54 -28.60 25.00 30.08
C ILE A 54 -27.88 23.72 30.48
N GLU A 55 -27.66 23.47 31.77
CA GLU A 55 -27.10 22.20 32.25
C GLU A 55 -27.95 21.01 31.81
N LYS A 56 -29.28 21.10 31.95
CA LYS A 56 -30.20 20.08 31.46
C LYS A 56 -30.16 19.95 29.94
N VAL A 57 -30.13 21.07 29.20
CA VAL A 57 -29.99 21.04 27.73
C VAL A 57 -28.72 20.28 27.32
N LEU A 58 -27.58 20.54 27.97
CA LEU A 58 -26.31 19.89 27.65
C LEU A 58 -26.30 18.39 27.96
N GLN A 59 -27.13 17.90 28.89
CA GLN A 59 -27.27 16.46 29.16
C GLN A 59 -27.90 15.68 28.00
N PHE A 60 -28.61 16.36 27.10
CA PHE A 60 -29.29 15.73 25.95
C PHE A 60 -28.53 15.90 24.62
N LEU A 61 -27.36 16.55 24.63
CA LEU A 61 -26.59 16.83 23.41
C LEU A 61 -25.24 16.11 23.45
N ALA A 62 -24.85 15.53 22.32
CA ALA A 62 -23.51 14.95 22.19
C ALA A 62 -22.43 16.06 22.11
N PRO A 63 -21.19 15.81 22.56
CA PRO A 63 -20.10 16.78 22.54
C PRO A 63 -19.86 17.48 21.20
N ASP A 64 -19.98 16.74 20.09
CA ASP A 64 -19.81 17.22 18.72
C ASP A 64 -20.99 18.11 18.27
N GLU A 65 -22.22 17.78 18.68
CA GLU A 65 -23.40 18.61 18.44
C GLU A 65 -23.27 19.97 19.15
N ILE A 66 -22.82 19.96 20.41
CA ILE A 66 -22.60 21.18 21.20
C ILE A 66 -21.53 22.05 20.52
N ALA A 67 -20.41 21.47 20.10
CA ALA A 67 -19.36 22.18 19.39
C ALA A 67 -19.85 22.80 18.07
N ARG A 68 -20.64 22.05 17.29
CA ARG A 68 -21.22 22.51 16.03
C ARG A 68 -22.16 23.71 16.23
N ILE A 69 -22.96 23.72 17.30
CA ILE A 69 -23.95 24.78 17.59
C ILE A 69 -23.27 26.04 18.13
N ILE A 70 -22.28 25.88 19.03
CA ILE A 70 -21.58 27.00 19.68
C ILE A 70 -20.62 27.70 18.71
N TYR A 71 -19.86 26.93 17.94
CA TYR A 71 -18.77 27.43 17.09
C TYR A 71 -19.13 27.48 15.60
N GLY A 72 -20.45 27.45 15.29
CA GLY A 72 -21.03 27.35 13.96
C GLY A 72 -20.11 27.72 12.78
N LYS A 73 -19.84 26.73 11.91
CA LYS A 73 -19.26 26.86 10.55
C LYS A 73 -18.59 28.21 10.23
N LYS A 74 -17.42 28.45 10.81
CA LYS A 74 -16.30 29.08 10.09
C LYS A 74 -15.01 28.37 10.50
N ILE A 75 -14.82 27.18 9.95
CA ILE A 75 -13.47 26.69 9.74
C ILE A 75 -13.01 27.48 8.51
N GLU A 76 -12.28 28.57 8.72
CA GLU A 76 -11.43 29.06 7.63
C GLU A 76 -10.49 27.90 7.30
N LYS A 77 -10.52 27.43 6.05
CA LYS A 77 -9.64 26.34 5.63
C LYS A 77 -8.21 26.87 5.76
N ALA A 78 -7.49 26.35 6.74
CA ALA A 78 -6.06 26.57 6.82
C ALA A 78 -5.42 26.11 5.52
N ASP A 79 -4.63 26.98 4.91
CA ASP A 79 -3.85 26.62 3.73
C ASP A 79 -2.49 26.01 4.15
N ILE A 80 -1.69 25.62 3.16
CA ILE A 80 -0.38 25.04 3.42
C ILE A 80 0.55 26.05 4.11
N ASN A 81 0.42 27.34 3.82
CA ASN A 81 1.27 28.38 4.41
C ASN A 81 0.96 28.58 5.89
N ASP A 82 -0.32 28.52 6.28
CA ASP A 82 -0.74 28.56 7.68
C ASP A 82 -0.14 27.40 8.47
N LEU A 83 -0.19 26.19 7.89
CA LEU A 83 0.39 24.99 8.50
C LEU A 83 1.92 25.13 8.65
N LEU A 84 2.61 25.56 7.60
CA LEU A 84 4.06 25.77 7.62
C LEU A 84 4.46 26.84 8.64
N LYS A 85 3.69 27.92 8.77
CA LYS A 85 3.92 28.97 9.77
C LYS A 85 3.83 28.41 11.20
N VAL A 86 2.81 27.62 11.49
CA VAL A 86 2.63 26.97 12.81
C VAL A 86 3.79 26.01 13.09
N ILE A 87 4.20 25.20 12.11
CA ILE A 87 5.31 24.26 12.27
C ILE A 87 6.63 24.99 12.50
N ASN A 88 6.98 25.99 11.68
CA ASN A 88 8.22 26.74 11.82
C ASN A 88 8.29 27.46 13.18
N THR A 89 7.17 28.04 13.63
CA THR A 89 7.08 28.66 14.96
C THR A 89 7.33 27.64 16.06
N ALA A 90 6.78 26.43 15.95
CA ALA A 90 7.04 25.35 16.90
C ALA A 90 8.48 24.81 16.85
N VAL A 91 9.17 24.89 15.72
CA VAL A 91 10.59 24.50 15.62
C VAL A 91 11.50 25.49 16.34
N GLU A 92 11.20 26.78 16.29
CA GLU A 92 12.01 27.84 16.93
C GLU A 92 11.65 28.06 18.40
N ASP A 93 10.37 27.96 18.79
CA ASP A 93 9.88 28.25 20.15
C ASP A 93 9.45 26.97 20.90
N PRO A 94 10.21 26.54 21.93
CA PRO A 94 9.87 25.37 22.75
C PRO A 94 8.56 25.49 23.55
N GLN A 95 8.16 26.70 23.97
CA GLN A 95 6.92 26.92 24.71
C GLN A 95 5.72 26.79 23.78
N PHE A 96 5.80 27.38 22.58
CA PHE A 96 4.80 27.22 21.55
C PHE A 96 4.69 25.75 21.09
N ARG A 97 5.81 25.04 20.98
CA ARG A 97 5.83 23.60 20.69
C ARG A 97 5.09 22.78 21.74
N SER A 98 5.33 23.05 23.02
CA SER A 98 4.64 22.36 24.11
C SER A 98 3.13 22.61 24.07
N LEU A 99 2.73 23.86 23.82
CA LEU A 99 1.33 24.25 23.64
C LEU A 99 0.69 23.54 22.42
N LEU A 100 1.38 23.50 21.28
CA LEU A 100 0.94 22.79 20.08
C LEU A 100 0.71 21.32 20.38
N PHE A 101 1.66 20.62 21.02
CA PHE A 101 1.50 19.22 21.38
C PHE A 101 0.37 18.98 22.37
N MET A 102 0.19 19.86 23.36
CA MET A 102 -0.95 19.78 24.28
C MET A 102 -2.27 19.94 23.53
N MET A 103 -2.37 20.88 22.59
CA MET A 103 -3.58 21.09 21.78
C MET A 103 -3.84 19.93 20.82
N LEU A 104 -2.81 19.42 20.14
CA LEU A 104 -2.91 18.23 19.29
C LEU A 104 -3.40 17.02 20.10
N ASN A 105 -2.84 16.77 21.29
CA ASN A 105 -3.30 15.69 22.16
C ASN A 105 -4.71 15.92 22.71
N ARG A 106 -5.12 17.16 22.95
CA ARG A 106 -6.45 17.47 23.48
C ARG A 106 -7.56 17.33 22.45
N PHE A 107 -7.32 17.83 21.24
CA PHE A 107 -8.36 17.92 20.20
C PHE A 107 -8.25 16.81 19.16
N LEU A 108 -7.03 16.39 18.85
CA LEU A 108 -6.76 15.30 17.92
C LEU A 108 -6.26 14.06 18.65
N GLY A 109 -6.21 13.99 19.97
CA GLY A 109 -5.60 12.86 20.68
C GLY A 109 -6.22 11.50 20.36
N GLU A 110 -7.53 11.42 20.12
CA GLU A 110 -8.16 10.19 19.64
C GLU A 110 -7.88 9.93 18.15
N TYR A 111 -7.85 10.98 17.31
CA TYR A 111 -7.49 10.87 15.89
C TYR A 111 -6.02 10.51 15.67
N VAL A 112 -5.12 11.04 16.49
CA VAL A 112 -3.69 10.70 16.54
C VAL A 112 -3.52 9.28 17.05
N ARG A 113 -4.32 8.84 18.04
CA ARG A 113 -4.35 7.43 18.49
C ARG A 113 -4.96 6.46 17.47
N GLN A 114 -5.91 6.90 16.66
CA GLN A 114 -6.47 6.13 15.55
C GLN A 114 -5.50 6.11 14.35
N ASN A 115 -4.80 7.22 14.08
CA ASN A 115 -3.79 7.36 13.03
C ASN A 115 -2.36 6.97 13.46
N THR A 116 -2.10 6.59 14.72
CA THR A 116 -0.77 6.11 15.15
C THR A 116 -0.36 4.81 14.47
N ASN A 117 -1.33 4.12 13.87
CA ASN A 117 -1.10 2.94 13.05
C ASN A 117 -0.86 3.26 11.58
N SER A 118 -0.77 4.54 11.21
CA SER A 118 -0.44 4.96 9.84
C SER A 118 1.01 5.42 9.72
N TYR A 119 1.66 5.05 8.61
CA TYR A 119 3.01 5.47 8.27
C TYR A 119 2.98 6.32 7.01
N VAL A 120 3.48 7.56 7.11
CA VAL A 120 3.63 8.48 5.97
C VAL A 120 4.96 8.18 5.28
N VAL A 121 4.89 7.83 3.99
CA VAL A 121 6.06 7.49 3.18
C VAL A 121 6.70 8.76 2.64
N THR A 122 8.00 8.90 2.90
CA THR A 122 8.81 10.05 2.45
C THR A 122 9.64 9.72 1.21
N GLU A 123 10.19 10.74 0.54
CA GLU A 123 11.14 10.52 -0.55
C GLU A 123 12.40 9.77 -0.08
N GLU A 124 12.87 10.03 1.15
CA GLU A 124 13.99 9.31 1.75
C GLU A 124 13.74 7.81 1.88
N ASP A 125 12.51 7.44 2.23
CA ASP A 125 12.09 6.04 2.33
C ASP A 125 12.17 5.32 0.99
N LEU A 126 11.77 6.00 -0.08
CA LEU A 126 11.84 5.46 -1.44
C LEU A 126 13.29 5.32 -1.91
N LYS A 127 14.15 6.30 -1.60
CA LYS A 127 15.59 6.24 -1.89
C LYS A 127 16.28 5.12 -1.11
N LEU A 128 15.93 4.93 0.17
CA LEU A 128 16.43 3.83 0.98
C LEU A 128 16.01 2.49 0.39
N PHE A 129 14.74 2.36 -0.02
CA PHE A 129 14.25 1.16 -0.67
C PHE A 129 14.98 0.86 -1.99
N GLU A 130 15.23 1.87 -2.81
CA GLU A 130 15.99 1.73 -4.05
C GLU A 130 17.40 1.18 -3.80
N LYS A 131 18.11 1.73 -2.81
CA LYS A 131 19.44 1.22 -2.39
C LYS A 131 19.38 -0.24 -1.92
N ILE A 132 18.37 -0.61 -1.14
CA ILE A 132 18.18 -2.01 -0.68
C ILE A 132 17.99 -2.95 -1.88
N LEU A 133 17.32 -2.48 -2.94
CA LEU A 133 17.09 -3.28 -4.14
C LEU A 133 18.32 -3.42 -5.06
N GLU A 134 19.39 -2.66 -4.85
CA GLU A 134 20.64 -2.79 -5.63
C GLU A 134 21.29 -4.17 -5.45
N GLN A 135 21.06 -4.82 -4.31
CA GLN A 135 21.53 -6.18 -4.04
C GLN A 135 20.72 -7.26 -4.77
N LYS A 136 19.63 -6.88 -5.47
CA LYS A 136 18.77 -7.80 -6.21
C LYS A 136 19.14 -7.80 -7.70
N SER A 137 18.68 -8.84 -8.40
CA SER A 137 18.82 -8.88 -9.86
C SER A 137 18.13 -7.67 -10.51
N LYS A 138 18.67 -7.19 -11.63
CA LYS A 138 18.12 -6.04 -12.38
C LYS A 138 16.61 -6.19 -12.64
N ALA A 139 16.19 -7.35 -13.13
CA ALA A 139 14.78 -7.62 -13.40
C ALA A 139 13.92 -7.49 -12.13
N THR A 140 14.34 -8.07 -11.01
CA THR A 140 13.62 -7.99 -9.74
C THR A 140 13.58 -6.57 -9.18
N ARG A 141 14.69 -5.81 -9.31
CA ARG A 141 14.75 -4.41 -8.89
C ARG A 141 13.76 -3.57 -9.68
N ASP A 142 13.81 -3.65 -11.01
CA ASP A 142 12.99 -2.84 -11.91
C ASP A 142 11.49 -3.16 -11.71
N GLU A 143 11.15 -4.44 -11.51
CA GLU A 143 9.80 -4.90 -11.17
C GLU A 143 9.31 -4.31 -9.84
N ARG A 144 10.12 -4.41 -8.77
CA ARG A 144 9.76 -3.90 -7.44
C ARG A 144 9.65 -2.39 -7.40
N LEU A 145 10.54 -1.66 -8.09
CA LEU A 145 10.47 -0.20 -8.21
C LEU A 145 9.20 0.23 -8.95
N ARG A 146 8.76 -0.52 -9.96
CA ARG A 146 7.49 -0.26 -10.65
C ARG A 146 6.31 -0.47 -9.70
N HIS A 147 6.27 -1.59 -8.98
CA HIS A 147 5.15 -1.91 -8.10
C HIS A 147 5.05 -0.99 -6.88
N ILE A 148 6.17 -0.55 -6.30
CA ILE A 148 6.13 0.40 -5.18
C ILE A 148 5.63 1.76 -5.65
N LYS A 149 6.03 2.24 -6.84
CA LYS A 149 5.54 3.50 -7.40
C LYS A 149 4.02 3.51 -7.59
N TYR A 150 3.46 2.43 -8.15
CA TYR A 150 2.01 2.30 -8.26
C TYR A 150 1.34 2.27 -6.89
N ALA A 151 1.85 1.45 -5.97
CA ALA A 151 1.29 1.38 -4.62
C ALA A 151 1.31 2.72 -3.88
N MET A 152 2.39 3.51 -4.00
CA MET A 152 2.45 4.83 -3.36
C MET A 152 1.45 5.82 -3.97
N ARG A 153 1.28 5.79 -5.30
CA ARG A 153 0.29 6.62 -5.99
C ARG A 153 -1.11 6.29 -5.51
N ASP A 154 -1.44 5.00 -5.46
CA ASP A 154 -2.80 4.54 -5.17
C ASP A 154 -3.14 4.69 -3.67
N LEU A 155 -2.15 4.51 -2.77
CA LEU A 155 -2.30 4.69 -1.31
C LEU A 155 -2.08 6.15 -0.83
N GLY A 156 -1.81 7.09 -1.75
CA GLY A 156 -1.55 8.49 -1.40
C GLY A 156 -0.37 8.67 -0.43
N PHE A 157 0.66 7.83 -0.54
CA PHE A 157 1.84 7.81 0.34
C PHE A 157 1.53 7.60 1.84
N SER A 158 0.36 7.07 2.19
CA SER A 158 -0.03 6.78 3.58
C SER A 158 -0.41 5.32 3.76
N LEU A 159 0.32 4.61 4.63
CA LEU A 159 0.12 3.19 4.88
C LEU A 159 -0.59 2.98 6.21
N SER A 160 -1.82 2.48 6.19
CA SER A 160 -2.54 2.02 7.39
C SER A 160 -2.94 0.54 7.23
N PRO A 161 -3.25 -0.18 8.32
CA PRO A 161 -3.72 -1.55 8.22
C PRO A 161 -4.96 -1.70 7.33
N GLU A 162 -5.87 -0.72 7.41
CA GLU A 162 -7.10 -0.67 6.63
C GLU A 162 -6.78 -0.40 5.16
N SER A 163 -6.00 0.64 4.84
CA SER A 163 -5.68 1.00 3.46
C SER A 163 -4.91 -0.12 2.74
N LEU A 164 -4.01 -0.80 3.44
CA LEU A 164 -3.27 -1.94 2.90
C LEU A 164 -4.17 -3.15 2.63
N LYS A 165 -5.14 -3.45 3.50
CA LYS A 165 -6.07 -4.56 3.28
C LYS A 165 -6.99 -4.29 2.09
N GLU A 166 -7.58 -3.11 2.06
CA GLU A 166 -8.51 -2.67 1.01
C GLU A 166 -7.81 -2.65 -0.35
N TYR A 167 -6.63 -2.01 -0.43
CA TYR A 167 -5.83 -1.95 -1.66
C TYR A 167 -5.50 -3.35 -2.22
N ILE A 168 -5.13 -4.32 -1.38
CA ILE A 168 -4.84 -5.68 -1.87
C ILE A 168 -6.10 -6.41 -2.34
N LEU A 169 -7.26 -6.17 -1.71
CA LEU A 169 -8.55 -6.73 -2.13
C LEU A 169 -9.01 -6.15 -3.46
N GLU A 170 -8.90 -4.83 -3.63
CA GLU A 170 -9.19 -4.12 -4.88
C GLU A 170 -8.31 -4.64 -6.02
N LEU A 171 -7.00 -4.72 -5.82
CA LEU A 171 -6.08 -5.27 -6.82
C LEU A 171 -6.43 -6.70 -7.24
N MET A 172 -6.86 -7.55 -6.30
CA MET A 172 -7.29 -8.92 -6.65
C MET A 172 -8.53 -8.92 -7.54
N THR A 173 -9.42 -7.96 -7.33
CA THR A 173 -10.71 -7.85 -8.03
C THR A 173 -10.55 -7.19 -9.39
N GLU A 174 -9.72 -6.16 -9.50
CA GLU A 174 -9.57 -5.32 -10.69
C GLU A 174 -8.42 -5.76 -11.61
N GLU A 175 -7.23 -6.02 -11.07
CA GLU A 175 -6.03 -6.37 -11.84
C GLU A 175 -5.73 -7.89 -11.84
N GLY A 176 -6.37 -8.63 -10.93
CA GLY A 176 -6.24 -10.07 -10.80
C GLY A 176 -5.16 -10.53 -9.79
N PRO A 177 -5.19 -11.82 -9.43
CA PRO A 177 -4.49 -12.33 -8.24
C PRO A 177 -2.97 -12.31 -8.37
N ASN A 178 -2.44 -12.45 -9.58
CA ASN A 178 -1.00 -12.37 -9.82
C ASN A 178 -0.45 -10.97 -9.55
N VAL A 179 -1.15 -9.94 -10.04
CA VAL A 179 -0.70 -8.56 -9.86
C VAL A 179 -0.78 -8.16 -8.38
N ALA A 180 -1.88 -8.51 -7.73
CA ALA A 180 -2.05 -8.32 -6.28
C ALA A 180 -0.93 -9.02 -5.48
N ARG A 181 -0.53 -10.25 -5.86
CA ARG A 181 0.60 -10.96 -5.25
C ARG A 181 1.91 -10.20 -5.39
N HIS A 182 2.23 -9.68 -6.57
CA HIS A 182 3.48 -8.92 -6.79
C HIS A 182 3.50 -7.59 -6.03
N ARG A 183 2.39 -6.85 -6.01
CA ARG A 183 2.23 -5.65 -5.17
C ARG A 183 2.38 -5.98 -3.68
N ALA A 184 1.67 -7.00 -3.18
CA ALA A 184 1.73 -7.43 -1.80
C ALA A 184 3.16 -7.81 -1.36
N ASN A 185 3.87 -8.59 -2.19
CA ASN A 185 5.27 -8.97 -1.92
C ASN A 185 6.24 -7.77 -1.93
N THR A 186 5.93 -6.74 -2.72
CA THR A 186 6.73 -5.51 -2.75
C THR A 186 6.47 -4.68 -1.49
N LEU A 187 5.20 -4.48 -1.12
CA LEU A 187 4.81 -3.76 0.09
C LEU A 187 5.33 -4.45 1.36
N LYS A 188 5.25 -5.78 1.44
CA LYS A 188 5.82 -6.54 2.58
C LYS A 188 7.32 -6.28 2.74
N LEU A 189 8.07 -6.28 1.63
CA LEU A 189 9.52 -6.01 1.67
C LEU A 189 9.78 -4.55 2.06
N PHE A 190 9.05 -3.61 1.49
CA PHE A 190 9.17 -2.18 1.82
C PHE A 190 8.91 -1.93 3.32
N ILE A 191 7.81 -2.46 3.85
CA ILE A 191 7.46 -2.33 5.26
C ILE A 191 8.54 -2.95 6.15
N LYS A 192 9.02 -4.14 5.79
CA LYS A 192 10.02 -4.85 6.58
C LYS A 192 11.36 -4.13 6.61
N GLU A 193 11.86 -3.66 5.47
CA GLU A 193 13.23 -3.15 5.37
C GLU A 193 13.31 -1.62 5.60
N VAL A 194 12.23 -0.87 5.32
CA VAL A 194 12.19 0.58 5.48
C VAL A 194 11.38 0.98 6.71
N VAL A 195 10.09 0.66 6.74
CA VAL A 195 9.20 1.13 7.82
C VAL A 195 9.63 0.58 9.18
N ALA A 196 9.90 -0.73 9.26
CA ALA A 196 10.32 -1.36 10.51
C ALA A 196 11.72 -0.91 10.96
N SER A 197 12.57 -0.42 10.05
CA SER A 197 13.87 0.16 10.42
C SER A 197 13.72 1.49 11.17
N ARG A 198 12.66 2.25 10.86
CA ARG A 198 12.36 3.53 11.53
C ARG A 198 11.45 3.37 12.74
N ASN A 199 10.43 2.53 12.63
CA ASN A 199 9.49 2.22 13.70
C ASN A 199 9.15 0.72 13.68
N PRO A 200 9.87 -0.09 14.47
CA PRO A 200 9.68 -1.55 14.50
C PRO A 200 8.26 -2.00 14.87
N ILE A 201 7.63 -1.30 15.82
CA ILE A 201 6.28 -1.64 16.31
C ILE A 201 5.26 -1.42 15.19
N LEU A 202 5.29 -0.23 14.59
CA LEU A 202 4.39 0.12 13.49
C LEU A 202 4.65 -0.74 12.25
N GLY A 203 5.93 -1.00 11.95
CA GLY A 203 6.32 -1.92 10.88
C GLY A 203 5.72 -3.30 11.06
N GLN A 204 5.72 -3.84 12.28
CA GLN A 204 5.12 -5.14 12.57
C GLN A 204 3.59 -5.15 12.42
N ILE A 205 2.92 -4.09 12.86
CA ILE A 205 1.47 -3.91 12.72
C ILE A 205 1.08 -3.87 11.23
N LEU A 206 1.74 -2.99 10.47
CA LEU A 206 1.49 -2.85 9.02
C LEU A 206 1.84 -4.12 8.26
N TYR A 207 2.96 -4.76 8.60
CA TYR A 207 3.35 -6.02 7.96
C TYR A 207 2.28 -7.09 8.20
N ASN A 208 1.72 -7.21 9.40
CA ASN A 208 0.73 -8.25 9.69
C ASN A 208 -0.70 -7.92 9.24
N SER A 209 -0.95 -6.69 8.82
CA SER A 209 -2.31 -6.23 8.46
C SER A 209 -2.91 -6.97 7.26
N PHE A 210 -2.11 -7.34 6.25
CA PHE A 210 -2.59 -8.01 5.05
C PHE A 210 -1.82 -9.30 4.75
N ARG A 211 -2.41 -10.17 3.93
CA ARG A 211 -1.79 -11.42 3.46
C ARG A 211 -1.44 -11.30 1.99
N VAL A 212 -0.40 -12.04 1.57
CA VAL A 212 -0.06 -12.16 0.15
C VAL A 212 -1.06 -13.12 -0.50
N PRO A 213 -1.78 -12.70 -1.56
CA PRO A 213 -2.68 -13.58 -2.30
C PRO A 213 -1.99 -14.84 -2.80
N LYS A 214 -2.63 -15.99 -2.61
CA LYS A 214 -2.21 -17.24 -3.24
C LYS A 214 -2.77 -17.29 -4.65
N VAL A 215 -1.95 -17.71 -5.60
CA VAL A 215 -2.34 -17.87 -7.00
C VAL A 215 -2.30 -19.35 -7.31
N ASP A 216 -3.47 -19.92 -7.59
CA ASP A 216 -3.57 -21.31 -8.03
C ASP A 216 -3.42 -21.36 -9.55
N TYR A 217 -2.38 -22.05 -10.02
CA TYR A 217 -2.21 -22.31 -11.45
C TYR A 217 -3.11 -23.49 -11.84
N LYS A 218 -4.31 -23.21 -12.32
CA LYS A 218 -5.27 -24.24 -12.77
C LYS A 218 -4.91 -24.87 -14.12
N TYR A 219 -4.01 -24.25 -14.88
CA TYR A 219 -3.73 -24.66 -16.25
C TYR A 219 -2.31 -25.20 -16.40
N SER A 220 -2.21 -26.51 -16.66
CA SER A 220 -1.03 -27.12 -17.24
C SER A 220 -1.39 -27.47 -18.69
N PRO A 221 -0.77 -26.84 -19.70
CA PRO A 221 -1.02 -27.23 -21.08
C PRO A 221 -0.69 -28.72 -21.27
N PRO A 222 -1.44 -29.45 -22.11
CA PRO A 222 -1.08 -30.81 -22.44
C PRO A 222 0.29 -30.84 -23.13
N PRO A 223 1.09 -31.90 -22.94
CA PRO A 223 2.36 -32.04 -23.63
C PRO A 223 2.12 -32.07 -25.15
N LEU A 224 3.03 -31.45 -25.91
CA LEU A 224 2.99 -31.48 -27.38
C LEU A 224 3.30 -32.89 -27.90
N SER A 225 2.61 -33.30 -28.96
CA SER A 225 2.92 -34.56 -29.64
C SER A 225 4.20 -34.45 -30.47
N LEU A 226 4.88 -35.58 -30.67
CA LEU A 226 6.12 -35.64 -31.45
C LEU A 226 5.90 -35.24 -32.92
N GLU A 227 4.72 -35.50 -33.47
CA GLU A 227 4.35 -35.04 -34.82
C GLU A 227 4.29 -33.52 -34.92
N ILE A 228 3.69 -32.85 -33.93
CA ILE A 228 3.64 -31.39 -33.88
C ILE A 228 5.05 -30.81 -33.77
N LEU A 229 5.91 -31.40 -32.93
CA LEU A 229 7.31 -30.96 -32.80
C LEU A 229 8.08 -31.09 -34.12
N LYS A 230 7.91 -32.20 -34.85
CA LYS A 230 8.51 -32.40 -36.18
C LYS A 230 8.02 -31.35 -37.17
N ASN A 231 6.72 -31.09 -37.22
CA ASN A 231 6.14 -30.10 -38.13
C ASN A 231 6.69 -28.69 -37.85
N ILE A 232 6.74 -28.28 -36.57
CA ILE A 232 7.34 -27.00 -36.18
C ILE A 232 8.80 -26.93 -36.62
N PHE A 233 9.60 -27.97 -36.36
CA PHE A 233 11.01 -28.01 -36.74
C PHE A 233 11.24 -27.87 -38.24
N GLN A 234 10.37 -28.47 -39.08
CA GLN A 234 10.49 -28.35 -40.54
C GLN A 234 10.12 -26.97 -41.07
N LEU A 235 9.20 -26.26 -40.40
CA LEU A 235 8.77 -24.92 -40.81
C LEU A 235 9.77 -23.82 -40.44
N ILE A 236 10.70 -24.08 -39.51
CA ILE A 236 11.73 -23.10 -39.13
C ILE A 236 12.77 -23.00 -40.25
N GLY A 237 12.74 -21.88 -40.99
CA GLY A 237 13.68 -21.61 -42.07
C GLY A 237 15.06 -21.10 -41.61
N HIS A 238 15.13 -20.44 -40.45
CA HIS A 238 16.40 -19.90 -39.94
C HIS A 238 17.20 -20.97 -39.18
N LEU A 239 18.42 -21.24 -39.63
CA LEU A 239 19.26 -22.31 -39.12
C LEU A 239 19.50 -22.23 -37.61
N GLY A 240 19.91 -21.07 -37.10
CA GLY A 240 20.13 -20.88 -35.67
C GLY A 240 18.86 -21.03 -34.83
N ALA A 241 17.69 -20.70 -35.39
CA ALA A 241 16.41 -20.88 -34.69
C ALA A 241 16.01 -22.36 -34.68
N LYS A 242 16.36 -23.10 -35.73
CA LYS A 242 16.14 -24.53 -35.87
C LYS A 242 16.99 -25.32 -34.87
N THR A 243 18.27 -24.98 -34.74
CA THR A 243 19.18 -25.53 -33.72
C THR A 243 18.71 -25.17 -32.31
N PHE A 244 18.32 -23.92 -32.08
CA PHE A 244 17.79 -23.47 -30.80
C PHE A 244 16.52 -24.25 -30.38
N PHE A 245 15.59 -24.45 -31.31
CA PHE A 245 14.39 -25.23 -31.07
C PHE A 245 14.69 -26.70 -30.77
N LEU A 246 15.63 -27.32 -31.52
CA LEU A 246 16.03 -28.71 -31.31
C LEU A 246 16.61 -28.92 -29.91
N ILE A 247 17.55 -28.06 -29.50
CA ILE A 247 18.15 -28.13 -28.15
C ILE A 247 17.07 -27.97 -27.08
N LEU A 248 16.11 -27.04 -27.24
CA LEU A 248 15.01 -26.87 -26.28
C LEU A 248 14.12 -28.12 -26.18
N ALA A 249 13.72 -28.68 -27.33
CA ALA A 249 12.82 -29.82 -27.38
C ALA A 249 13.44 -31.08 -26.76
N GLU A 250 14.75 -31.23 -26.91
CA GLU A 250 15.47 -32.42 -26.47
C GLU A 250 15.91 -32.36 -25.01
N THR A 251 16.41 -31.21 -24.57
CA THR A 251 17.02 -31.06 -23.24
C THR A 251 16.04 -30.60 -22.17
N GLY A 252 14.87 -30.09 -22.58
CA GLY A 252 13.88 -29.50 -21.68
C GLY A 252 14.37 -28.24 -20.94
N LEU A 253 15.48 -27.65 -21.39
CA LEU A 253 16.04 -26.43 -20.81
C LEU A 253 15.12 -25.23 -21.01
N ARG A 254 15.16 -24.25 -20.10
CA ARG A 254 14.39 -23.03 -20.27
C ARG A 254 14.97 -22.22 -21.43
N VAL A 255 14.11 -21.46 -22.11
CA VAL A 255 14.48 -20.54 -23.21
C VAL A 255 15.69 -19.68 -22.85
N GLY A 256 15.66 -19.02 -21.69
CA GLY A 256 16.76 -18.17 -21.23
C GLY A 256 18.02 -18.94 -20.82
N GLU A 257 17.91 -20.23 -20.48
CA GLU A 257 19.08 -21.10 -20.20
C GLU A 257 19.80 -21.43 -21.49
N VAL A 258 19.08 -21.86 -22.54
CA VAL A 258 19.67 -22.12 -23.87
C VAL A 258 20.22 -20.83 -24.51
N TYR A 259 19.48 -19.72 -24.42
CA TYR A 259 19.89 -18.45 -25.03
C TYR A 259 21.17 -17.87 -24.43
N SER A 260 21.46 -18.18 -23.15
CA SER A 260 22.63 -17.68 -22.44
C SER A 260 23.81 -18.66 -22.47
N LEU A 261 23.72 -19.76 -23.21
CA LEU A 261 24.83 -20.72 -23.32
C LEU A 261 26.03 -20.08 -24.01
N SER A 262 27.20 -20.27 -23.41
CA SER A 262 28.48 -19.97 -24.04
C SER A 262 29.03 -21.22 -24.73
N VAL A 263 29.93 -21.03 -25.70
CA VAL A 263 30.56 -22.13 -26.45
C VAL A 263 31.28 -23.10 -25.51
N GLU A 264 31.94 -22.59 -24.47
CA GLU A 264 32.65 -23.39 -23.45
C GLU A 264 31.74 -24.33 -22.64
N GLN A 265 30.45 -24.03 -22.60
CA GLN A 265 29.46 -24.82 -21.87
C GLN A 265 28.86 -25.96 -22.71
N VAL A 266 29.17 -26.02 -24.01
CA VAL A 266 28.62 -27.02 -24.93
C VAL A 266 29.74 -27.92 -25.43
N ASP A 267 29.74 -29.16 -24.93
CA ASP A 267 30.65 -30.22 -25.33
C ASP A 267 29.91 -31.12 -26.33
N LEU A 268 30.04 -30.79 -27.62
CA LEU A 268 29.38 -31.55 -28.69
C LEU A 268 30.02 -32.92 -28.92
N GLU A 269 31.28 -33.12 -28.53
CA GLU A 269 31.97 -34.41 -28.66
C GLU A 269 31.35 -35.45 -27.73
N ASN A 270 31.08 -35.06 -26.48
CA ASN A 270 30.46 -35.93 -25.48
C ASN A 270 28.94 -35.76 -25.39
N GLY A 271 28.36 -34.82 -26.14
CA GLY A 271 26.94 -34.49 -26.10
C GLY A 271 26.48 -33.93 -24.75
N ILE A 272 27.29 -33.06 -24.13
CA ILE A 272 27.03 -32.52 -22.78
C ILE A 272 26.87 -31.00 -22.83
N ILE A 273 25.79 -30.49 -22.24
CA ILE A 273 25.61 -29.07 -21.93
C ILE A 273 25.81 -28.85 -20.43
N LYS A 274 26.76 -27.99 -20.07
CA LYS A 274 27.10 -27.64 -18.68
C LYS A 274 26.48 -26.30 -18.29
N LEU A 275 25.36 -26.33 -17.56
CA LEU A 275 24.74 -25.10 -17.05
C LEU A 275 25.38 -24.66 -15.75
N MET A 276 26.27 -23.69 -15.86
CA MET A 276 27.03 -23.13 -14.73
C MET A 276 26.27 -22.00 -14.03
N LYS A 277 24.99 -22.19 -13.73
CA LYS A 277 24.19 -21.17 -13.05
C LYS A 277 24.26 -21.39 -11.54
N ASN A 278 25.20 -20.73 -10.88
CA ASN A 278 25.31 -20.76 -9.43
C ASN A 278 24.56 -19.56 -8.83
N SER A 279 23.31 -19.77 -8.43
CA SER A 279 22.51 -18.78 -7.70
C SER A 279 21.87 -19.43 -6.48
N ALA A 280 21.47 -18.64 -5.48
CA ALA A 280 20.91 -19.17 -4.24
C ALA A 280 19.74 -20.17 -4.42
N THR A 281 19.04 -20.14 -5.57
CA THR A 281 17.89 -21.00 -5.88
C THR A 281 18.07 -21.89 -7.12
N LYS A 282 19.17 -21.79 -7.87
CA LYS A 282 19.46 -22.66 -9.03
C LYS A 282 20.87 -23.23 -8.89
N ARG A 283 20.97 -24.55 -8.94
CA ARG A 283 22.23 -25.30 -8.90
C ARG A 283 22.81 -25.44 -10.31
N ALA A 284 24.11 -25.63 -10.41
CA ALA A 284 24.73 -26.08 -11.65
C ALA A 284 24.31 -27.52 -11.95
N TYR A 285 23.97 -27.82 -13.19
CA TYR A 285 23.64 -29.16 -13.65
C TYR A 285 24.08 -29.37 -15.10
N ILE A 286 24.17 -30.64 -15.50
CA ILE A 286 24.46 -31.03 -16.87
C ILE A 286 23.19 -31.53 -17.55
N SER A 287 23.08 -31.31 -18.85
CA SER A 287 22.06 -31.92 -19.71
C SER A 287 22.76 -32.64 -20.87
N PHE A 288 22.07 -33.60 -21.47
CA PHE A 288 22.61 -34.45 -22.53
C PHE A 288 21.94 -34.18 -23.87
N LEU A 289 22.70 -34.42 -24.93
CA LEU A 289 22.27 -34.39 -26.33
C LEU A 289 22.51 -35.76 -26.97
N HIS A 290 21.62 -36.15 -27.85
CA HIS A 290 21.77 -37.27 -28.75
C HIS A 290 22.81 -36.95 -29.81
N LYS A 291 23.45 -38.01 -30.30
CA LYS A 291 24.52 -37.90 -31.27
C LYS A 291 24.07 -37.19 -32.55
N GLU A 292 22.87 -37.48 -33.04
CA GLU A 292 22.34 -36.84 -34.25
C GLU A 292 22.13 -35.33 -34.06
N THR A 293 21.77 -34.90 -32.85
CA THR A 293 21.65 -33.47 -32.53
C THR A 293 23.01 -32.81 -32.43
N CYS A 294 24.02 -33.48 -31.87
CA CYS A 294 25.39 -32.98 -31.85
C CYS A 294 25.95 -32.81 -33.27
N GLU A 295 25.75 -33.80 -34.14
CA GLU A 295 26.16 -33.77 -35.54
C GLU A 295 25.45 -32.65 -36.30
N GLY A 296 24.13 -32.52 -36.12
CA GLY A 296 23.35 -31.42 -36.68
C GLY A 296 23.84 -30.06 -36.19
N ALA A 297 23.97 -29.87 -34.87
CA ALA A 297 24.43 -28.63 -34.26
C ALA A 297 25.86 -28.25 -34.71
N ALA A 298 26.77 -29.22 -34.83
CA ALA A 298 28.13 -29.00 -35.34
C ALA A 298 28.11 -28.54 -36.80
N ALA A 299 27.33 -29.20 -37.66
CA ALA A 299 27.15 -28.80 -39.05
C ALA A 299 26.58 -27.38 -39.20
N PHE A 300 25.75 -26.95 -38.24
CA PHE A 300 25.14 -25.61 -38.23
C PHE A 300 26.04 -24.51 -37.65
N THR A 301 26.97 -24.87 -36.77
CA THR A 301 27.82 -23.91 -36.04
C THR A 301 29.20 -23.75 -36.69
N PHE A 302 29.71 -24.79 -37.35
CA PHE A 302 30.98 -24.81 -38.07
C PHE A 302 30.80 -25.40 -39.47
N PRO A 303 30.19 -24.67 -40.42
CA PRO A 303 29.84 -25.22 -41.74
C PRO A 303 31.04 -25.68 -42.59
N ASN A 304 32.28 -25.39 -42.17
CA ASN A 304 33.52 -25.73 -42.88
C ASN A 304 34.48 -26.64 -42.10
N ASN A 305 34.05 -27.28 -41.01
CA ASN A 305 34.93 -28.18 -40.26
C ASN A 305 34.19 -29.48 -39.91
N PRO A 306 34.36 -30.57 -40.69
CA PRO A 306 33.83 -31.86 -40.30
C PRO A 306 34.51 -32.30 -39.00
N LEU A 307 33.71 -32.78 -38.04
CA LEU A 307 34.24 -33.47 -36.87
C LEU A 307 35.05 -34.69 -37.35
N PRO A 308 36.18 -35.01 -36.69
CA PRO A 308 37.07 -36.10 -37.08
C PRO A 308 36.42 -37.50 -37.01
#